data_AF-A0A7X0GTT4-F1
#
_entry.id   AF-A0A7X0GTT4-F1
#
_cell.length_a   1.000
_cell.length_b   1.000
_cell.length_c   1.000
_cell.angle_alpha   90.00
_cell.angle_beta   90.00
_cell.angle_gamma   90.00
#
_symmetry.space_group_name_H-M   'P 1'
#
loop_
_entity.id
_entity.type
_entity.pdbx_description
1 polymer ?
#
loop_
_entity_poly.entity_id
_entity_poly.type
_entity_poly.pdbx_seq_one_letter_code
_entity_poly.pdbx_strand_id
1 'polypeptide(L)'
;MRRAGPTLHHRDALTRLANAPSVRVTRQVHDQYARPLEITDLVVDAQQDALVYEFTLPVRAATPAADRGPSPVRRTADAGLRG
;
A
#
# COMPACT_ATOMS: atom_id res chain seq x y z
N MET A 1 13.00 13.77 -1.05
CA MET A 1 11.73 13.28 -1.64
C MET A 1 11.41 11.93 -1.02
N ARG A 2 10.28 11.77 -0.33
CA ARG A 2 9.85 10.44 0.17
C ARG A 2 9.36 9.62 -1.01
N ARG A 3 10.06 8.54 -1.39
CA ARG A 3 9.50 7.59 -2.36
C ARG A 3 8.31 6.90 -1.70
N ALA A 4 7.11 7.05 -2.28
CA ALA A 4 6.00 6.14 -1.99
C ALA A 4 6.48 4.71 -2.23
N GLY A 5 6.12 3.78 -1.34
CA GLY A 5 6.40 2.37 -1.58
C GLY A 5 5.65 1.89 -2.84
N PRO A 6 6.00 0.71 -3.39
CA PRO A 6 5.24 0.13 -4.49
C PRO A 6 3.76 0.02 -4.13
N THR A 7 2.88 0.33 -5.09
CA THR A 7 1.43 0.17 -4.93
C THR A 7 1.05 -1.19 -5.48
N LEU A 8 0.27 -1.96 -4.71
CA LEU A 8 -0.21 -3.27 -5.08
C LEU A 8 -1.69 -3.20 -5.45
N HIS A 9 -2.06 -3.81 -6.57
CA HIS A 9 -3.43 -3.95 -7.02
C HIS A 9 -3.86 -5.41 -6.87
N HIS A 10 -4.86 -5.64 -6.03
CA HIS A 10 -5.45 -6.96 -5.82
C HIS A 10 -6.73 -7.09 -6.64
N ARG A 11 -6.89 -8.21 -7.33
CA ARG A 11 -8.13 -8.57 -8.04
C ARG A 11 -8.50 -9.99 -7.71
N ASP A 12 -9.71 -10.17 -7.18
CA ASP A 12 -10.27 -11.48 -6.87
C ASP A 12 -11.40 -11.81 -7.87
N ALA A 13 -11.36 -13.02 -8.43
CA ALA A 13 -12.43 -13.59 -9.23
C ALA A 13 -13.05 -14.75 -8.46
N LEU A 14 -14.35 -14.65 -8.16
CA LEU A 14 -15.09 -15.65 -7.40
C LEU A 14 -16.04 -16.40 -8.34
N THR A 15 -15.90 -17.72 -8.41
CA THR A 15 -16.74 -18.58 -9.25
C THR A 15 -17.37 -19.67 -8.40
N ARG A 16 -18.70 -19.78 -8.40
CA ARG A 16 -19.41 -20.89 -7.73
C ARG A 16 -19.12 -22.20 -8.48
N LEU A 17 -18.87 -23.27 -7.73
CA LEU A 17 -18.69 -24.61 -8.30
C LEU A 17 -20.06 -25.29 -8.45
N ALA A 18 -20.33 -25.83 -9.64
CA ALA A 18 -21.67 -26.29 -10.02
C ALA A 18 -22.24 -27.43 -9.16
N ASN A 19 -21.38 -28.21 -8.49
CA ASN A 19 -21.77 -29.46 -7.81
C ASN A 19 -21.35 -29.50 -6.33
N ALA A 20 -20.98 -28.36 -5.75
CA ALA A 20 -20.58 -28.27 -4.34
C ALA A 20 -21.01 -26.93 -3.75
N PRO A 21 -21.31 -26.86 -2.44
CA PRO A 21 -21.42 -25.60 -1.74
C PRO A 21 -20.00 -25.03 -1.58
N SER A 22 -19.37 -24.63 -2.68
CA SER A 22 -17.99 -24.16 -2.69
C SER A 22 -17.79 -23.07 -3.73
N VAL A 23 -16.88 -22.17 -3.43
CA VAL A 23 -16.47 -21.08 -4.31
C VAL A 23 -14.99 -21.24 -4.61
N ARG A 24 -14.64 -21.19 -5.90
CA ARG A 24 -13.27 -21.01 -6.33
C ARG A 24 -12.94 -19.52 -6.33
N VAL A 25 -11.86 -19.15 -5.65
CA VAL A 25 -11.35 -17.80 -5.61
C VAL A 25 -10.00 -17.78 -6.30
N THR A 26 -9.89 -17.03 -7.38
CA THR A 26 -8.61 -16.75 -8.04
C THR A 26 -8.20 -15.33 -7.73
N ARG A 27 -7.09 -15.18 -7.02
CA ARG A 27 -6.48 -13.89 -6.68
C ARG A 27 -5.35 -13.59 -7.63
N GLN A 28 -5.29 -12.35 -8.11
CA GLN A 28 -4.18 -11.83 -8.88
C GLN A 28 -3.67 -10.56 -8.21
N VAL A 29 -2.36 -10.51 -7.96
CA VAL A 29 -1.67 -9.34 -7.42
C VAL A 29 -0.81 -8.74 -8.52
N HIS A 30 -0.95 -7.44 -8.74
CA HIS A 30 -0.16 -6.70 -9.70
C HIS A 30 0.55 -5.52 -9.04
N ASP A 31 1.69 -5.11 -9.58
CA ASP A 31 2.30 -3.83 -9.22
C ASP A 31 1.56 -2.64 -9.89
N GLN A 32 1.99 -1.42 -9.59
CA GLN A 32 1.41 -0.20 -10.17
C GLN A 32 1.51 -0.09 -11.70
N TYR A 33 2.23 -0.99 -12.36
CA TYR A 33 2.38 -1.06 -13.81
C TYR A 33 1.61 -2.24 -14.40
N ALA A 34 0.67 -2.82 -13.65
CA ALA A 34 -0.12 -3.99 -14.01
C ALA A 34 0.75 -5.24 -14.29
N ARG A 35 1.98 -5.30 -13.78
CA ARG A 35 2.81 -6.50 -13.91
C ARG A 35 2.39 -7.51 -12.85
N PRO A 36 2.15 -8.78 -13.23
CA PRO A 36 1.74 -9.80 -12.27
C PRO A 36 2.88 -10.08 -11.30
N LEU A 37 2.55 -10.12 -10.02
CA LEU A 37 3.46 -10.46 -8.93
C LEU A 37 3.13 -11.83 -8.33
N GLU A 38 1.84 -12.13 -8.17
CA GLU A 38 1.37 -13.39 -7.59
C GLU A 38 0.01 -13.78 -8.16
N ILE A 39 -0.20 -15.09 -8.30
CA ILE A 39 -1.51 -15.69 -8.55
C ILE A 39 -1.74 -16.77 -7.49
N THR A 40 -2.86 -16.66 -6.77
CA THR A 40 -3.30 -17.64 -5.77
C THR A 40 -4.62 -18.24 -6.22
N ASP A 41 -4.78 -19.56 -6.09
CA ASP A 41 -6.03 -20.26 -6.39
C ASP A 41 -6.47 -21.07 -5.17
N LEU A 42 -7.71 -20.83 -4.75
CA LEU A 42 -8.27 -21.35 -3.50
C LEU A 42 -9.66 -21.92 -3.77
N VAL A 43 -9.97 -23.05 -3.15
CA VAL A 43 -11.34 -23.57 -3.07
C VAL A 43 -11.79 -23.44 -1.62
N VAL A 44 -12.89 -22.72 -1.42
CA VAL A 44 -13.44 -22.45 -0.10
C VAL A 44 -14.82 -23.09 0.00
N ASP A 45 -15.09 -23.76 1.12
CA ASP A 45 -16.42 -24.24 1.46
C ASP A 45 -17.34 -23.03 1.73
N ALA A 46 -18.45 -22.97 1.00
CA ALA A 46 -19.44 -21.90 1.02
C ALA A 46 -20.67 -22.24 1.90
N GLN A 47 -20.60 -23.28 2.74
CA GLN A 47 -21.63 -23.56 3.74
C GLN A 47 -21.72 -22.50 4.85
N GLN A 48 -20.74 -21.59 4.94
CA GLN A 48 -20.81 -20.40 5.78
C GLN A 48 -21.30 -19.22 4.94
N ASP A 49 -22.29 -18.46 5.44
CA ASP A 49 -22.88 -17.28 4.77
C ASP A 49 -21.88 -16.12 4.53
N ALA A 50 -20.61 -16.29 4.91
CA ALA A 50 -19.54 -15.34 4.69
C ALA A 50 -18.23 -16.04 4.32
N LEU A 51 -17.55 -15.50 3.29
CA LEU A 51 -16.15 -15.81 2.99
C LEU A 51 -15.26 -14.88 3.83
N VAL A 52 -14.60 -15.40 4.86
CA VAL A 52 -13.65 -14.63 5.68
C VAL A 52 -12.23 -14.96 5.23
N TYR A 53 -11.52 -13.95 4.70
CA TYR A 53 -10.11 -14.06 4.33
C TYR A 53 -9.28 -13.08 5.16
N GLU A 54 -8.41 -13.60 6.01
CA GLU A 54 -7.52 -12.80 6.84
C GLU A 54 -6.14 -12.69 6.18
N PHE A 55 -5.61 -11.48 6.06
CA PHE A 55 -4.24 -11.26 5.60
C PHE A 55 -3.58 -10.14 6.40
N THR A 56 -2.28 -10.30 6.66
CA THR A 56 -1.47 -9.33 7.38
C THR A 56 -0.70 -8.50 6.37
N LEU A 57 -0.99 -7.19 6.30
CA LEU A 57 -0.18 -6.25 5.51
C LEU A 57 0.99 -5.71 6.36
N PRO A 58 2.20 -5.60 5.79
CA PRO A 58 3.29 -4.93 6.47
C PRO A 58 2.96 -3.44 6.60
N VAL A 59 3.04 -2.91 7.82
CA VAL A 59 2.91 -1.46 8.07
C VAL A 59 4.07 -0.75 7.35
N ARG A 60 3.74 0.10 6.37
CA ARG A 60 4.73 1.02 5.81
C ARG A 60 5.17 1.95 6.93
N ALA A 61 6.43 1.87 7.35
CA ALA A 61 6.98 2.77 8.35
C ALA A 61 6.67 4.21 7.97
N ALA A 62 5.97 4.92 8.87
CA ALA A 62 5.79 6.35 8.74
C ALA A 62 7.19 6.94 8.65
N THR A 63 7.51 7.60 7.53
CA THR A 63 8.81 8.25 7.46
C THR A 63 8.80 9.33 8.57
N PRO A 64 9.91 9.57 9.27
CA PRO A 64 9.97 10.64 10.25
C PRO A 64 9.72 11.98 9.54
N ALA A 65 8.94 12.88 10.15
CA ALA A 65 8.93 14.27 9.70
C ALA A 65 10.38 14.74 9.74
N ALA A 66 10.91 15.19 8.61
CA ALA A 66 12.26 15.73 8.58
C ALA A 66 12.28 16.89 9.59
N ASP A 67 13.15 16.76 10.58
CA ASP A 67 13.43 17.78 11.57
C ASP A 67 13.82 19.06 10.81
N ARG A 68 12.85 19.97 10.65
CA ARG A 68 13.11 21.28 10.07
C ARG A 68 13.83 22.06 11.15
N GLY A 69 15.17 21.92 11.16
CA GLY A 69 16.02 22.75 11.97
C GLY A 69 15.67 24.24 11.80
N PRO A 70 15.88 25.06 12.84
CA PRO A 70 15.46 26.45 12.83
C PRO A 70 16.07 27.21 11.65
N SER A 71 15.23 27.95 10.92
CA SER A 71 15.67 28.83 9.83
C SER A 71 16.79 29.76 10.30
N PRO A 72 17.91 29.89 9.57
CA PRO A 72 18.93 30.85 9.93
C PRO A 72 18.35 32.26 9.79
N VAL A 73 18.17 32.93 10.92
CA VAL A 73 17.83 34.35 10.98
C VAL A 73 18.90 35.11 10.21
N ARG A 74 18.50 35.78 9.13
CA ARG A 74 19.36 36.71 8.38
C ARG A 74 19.87 37.77 9.35
N ARG A 75 21.13 37.67 9.76
CA ARG A 75 21.88 38.79 10.36
C ARG A 75 22.11 39.80 9.23
N THR A 76 21.25 40.82 9.16
CA THR A 76 21.51 41.99 8.32
C THR A 76 22.77 42.66 8.84
N ALA A 77 23.85 42.58 8.04
CA ALA A 77 24.97 43.47 8.17
C ALA A 77 24.47 44.87 7.77
N ASP A 78 24.25 45.74 8.74
CA ASP A 78 24.28 47.18 8.48
C ASP A 78 25.74 47.63 8.62
N ALA A 79 26.48 47.46 7.54
CA ALA A 79 27.67 48.25 7.28
C ALA A 79 27.21 49.54 6.59
N GLY A 80 26.87 50.54 7.40
CA GLY A 80 26.46 51.87 6.95
C GLY A 80 27.44 52.93 7.46
N LEU A 81 28.45 53.23 6.65
CA LEU A 81 29.27 54.44 6.74
C LEU A 81 28.39 55.70 6.78
N ARG A 82 28.71 56.65 7.69
CA ARG A 82 28.92 58.10 7.46
C ARG A 82 28.70 58.93 8.74
N GLY A 83 29.59 59.91 8.94
CA GLY A 83 29.46 60.98 9.93
C GLY A 83 30.77 61.28 10.61
#